data_AF-A0A350AU17-F1
#
_entry.id   AF-A0A350AU17-F1
#
_cell.length_a   1.000
_cell.length_b   1.000
_cell.length_c   1.000
_cell.angle_alpha   90.00
_cell.angle_beta   90.00
_cell.angle_gamma   90.00
#
_symmetry.space_group_name_H-M   'P 1'
#
loop_
_entity.id
_entity.type
_entity.pdbx_description
1 polymer ?
#
loop_
_entity_poly.entity_id
_entity_poly.type
_entity_poly.pdbx_seq_one_letter_code
_entity_poly.pdbx_strand_id
1 'polypeptide(L)'
;MKKPAIQHPTLINSLRLAYSAEKAAAYAYLGHAASLRDPVVKTRIHEIELDEWEHRREVRAIMDQYELPVSTWFEFKYAVIGRIIGLSCHVIGRFMPYFLAGKLESGNVCEYIVMLRYFHELGITEHDEVLYAMGLKEKEHEVFFQEMIEGERWLPLFEKVFAWGAGTTLNDVDLDESLPVDRAGDYCQQYKERKAS
;
A
#
# COMPACT_ATOMS: atom_id res chain seq x y z
N MET A 1 -25.34 -15.51 17.19
CA MET A 1 -23.99 -16.02 17.53
C MET A 1 -23.12 -14.84 17.90
N LYS A 2 -22.31 -14.93 18.96
CA LYS A 2 -21.34 -13.88 19.33
C LYS A 2 -20.25 -13.89 18.27
N LYS A 3 -20.02 -12.78 17.57
CA LYS A 3 -18.91 -12.65 16.62
C LYS A 3 -17.58 -12.76 17.39
N PRO A 4 -16.55 -13.39 16.81
CA PRO A 4 -15.26 -13.53 17.48
C PRO A 4 -14.64 -12.15 17.72
N ALA A 5 -14.20 -11.87 18.95
CA ALA A 5 -13.49 -10.64 19.27
C ALA A 5 -11.99 -10.86 19.06
N ILE A 6 -11.35 -10.03 18.22
CA ILE A 6 -9.90 -10.05 18.03
C ILE A 6 -9.22 -9.32 19.20
N GLN A 7 -8.27 -9.99 19.86
CA GLN A 7 -7.44 -9.40 20.92
C GLN A 7 -5.97 -9.29 20.47
N HIS A 8 -5.75 -8.60 19.36
CA HIS A 8 -4.42 -8.41 18.78
C HIS A 8 -4.18 -6.92 18.50
N PRO A 9 -3.59 -6.16 19.45
CA PRO A 9 -3.45 -4.70 19.34
C PRO A 9 -2.74 -4.24 18.06
N THR A 10 -1.69 -4.94 17.64
CA THR A 10 -0.93 -4.59 16.43
C THR A 10 -1.76 -4.75 15.17
N LEU A 11 -2.45 -5.89 14.99
CA LEU A 11 -3.41 -6.12 13.91
C LEU A 11 -4.52 -5.07 13.88
N ILE A 12 -5.15 -4.79 15.02
CA ILE A 12 -6.20 -3.76 15.11
C ILE A 12 -5.67 -2.39 14.66
N ASN A 13 -4.45 -2.04 15.08
CA ASN A 13 -3.83 -0.79 14.66
C ASN A 13 -3.47 -0.79 13.16
N SER A 14 -2.96 -1.91 12.63
CA SER A 14 -2.67 -2.09 11.21
C SER A 14 -3.92 -1.94 10.35
N LEU A 15 -5.04 -2.60 10.69
CA LEU A 15 -6.31 -2.47 9.97
C LEU A 15 -6.83 -1.02 9.96
N ARG A 16 -6.83 -0.36 11.13
CA ARG A 16 -7.24 1.05 11.23
C ARG A 16 -6.33 1.98 10.42
N LEU A 17 -5.03 1.69 10.42
CA LEU A 17 -4.05 2.46 9.68
C LEU A 17 -4.25 2.28 8.17
N ALA A 18 -4.26 1.04 7.67
CA ALA A 18 -4.48 0.72 6.26
C ALA A 18 -5.77 1.33 5.77
N TYR A 19 -6.90 1.11 6.45
CA TYR A 19 -8.19 1.70 6.09
C TYR A 19 -8.05 3.21 5.80
N SER A 20 -7.43 3.97 6.70
CA SER A 20 -7.22 5.41 6.51
C SER A 20 -6.12 5.77 5.50
N ALA A 21 -5.07 4.96 5.38
CA ALA A 21 -3.97 5.15 4.44
C ALA A 21 -4.41 4.95 2.99
N GLU A 22 -5.28 3.97 2.70
CA GLU A 22 -5.87 3.77 1.37
C GLU A 22 -6.59 5.03 0.86
N LYS A 23 -7.30 5.72 1.75
CA LYS A 23 -7.92 7.01 1.39
C LYS A 23 -6.89 8.08 1.08
N ALA A 24 -5.73 8.07 1.73
CA ALA A 24 -4.66 9.00 1.40
C ALA A 24 -4.06 8.69 0.03
N ALA A 25 -3.80 7.40 -0.27
CA ALA A 25 -3.31 6.93 -1.55
C ALA A 25 -4.27 7.33 -2.68
N ALA A 26 -5.57 7.02 -2.54
CA ALA A 26 -6.60 7.43 -3.49
C ALA A 26 -6.62 8.96 -3.74
N TYR A 27 -6.56 9.78 -2.69
CA TYR A 27 -6.48 11.24 -2.87
C TYR A 27 -5.19 11.72 -3.53
N ALA A 28 -4.07 11.06 -3.24
CA ALA A 28 -2.80 11.35 -3.89
C ALA A 28 -2.85 11.00 -5.38
N TYR A 29 -3.40 9.84 -5.75
CA TYR A 29 -3.52 9.39 -7.14
C TYR A 29 -4.51 10.21 -7.95
N LEU A 30 -5.62 10.62 -7.36
CA LEU A 30 -6.53 11.58 -7.97
C LEU A 30 -5.81 12.90 -8.34
N GLY A 31 -5.02 13.45 -7.42
CA GLY A 31 -4.22 14.65 -7.66
C GLY A 31 -3.10 14.42 -8.68
N HIS A 32 -2.44 13.25 -8.62
CA HIS A 32 -1.39 12.90 -9.56
C HIS A 32 -1.93 12.77 -10.99
N ALA A 33 -3.02 12.04 -11.20
CA ALA A 33 -3.70 11.95 -12.49
C ALA A 33 -4.10 13.34 -13.02
N ALA A 34 -4.57 14.24 -12.15
CA ALA A 34 -4.90 15.61 -12.53
C ALA A 34 -3.66 16.43 -12.94
N SER A 35 -2.46 16.13 -12.42
CA SER A 35 -1.21 16.81 -12.79
C SER A 35 -0.62 16.37 -14.14
N LEU A 36 -1.06 15.23 -14.67
CA LEU A 36 -0.49 14.62 -15.87
C LEU A 36 -1.20 15.07 -17.15
N ARG A 37 -0.49 14.90 -18.28
CA ARG A 37 -0.97 15.26 -19.63
C ARG A 37 -1.28 14.05 -20.50
N ASP A 38 -0.49 12.97 -20.37
CA ASP A 38 -0.66 11.77 -21.17
C ASP A 38 -1.95 11.04 -20.77
N PRO A 39 -2.94 10.91 -21.68
CA PRO A 39 -4.21 10.27 -21.36
C PRO A 39 -4.06 8.79 -20.98
N VAL A 40 -3.10 8.06 -21.56
CA VAL A 40 -2.89 6.63 -21.26
C VAL A 40 -2.44 6.47 -19.81
N VAL A 41 -1.46 7.28 -19.41
CA VAL A 41 -0.91 7.23 -18.06
C VAL A 41 -1.93 7.73 -17.02
N LYS A 42 -2.74 8.73 -17.38
CA LYS A 42 -3.85 9.19 -16.53
C LYS A 42 -4.89 8.10 -16.29
N THR A 43 -5.26 7.36 -17.33
CA THR A 43 -6.17 6.22 -17.19
C THR A 43 -5.57 5.18 -16.27
N ARG A 44 -4.28 4.84 -16.44
CA ARG A 44 -3.63 3.85 -15.57
C ARG A 44 -3.59 4.28 -14.11
N ILE A 45 -3.26 5.54 -13.82
CA ILE A 45 -3.27 6.05 -12.43
C ILE A 45 -4.69 6.13 -11.85
N HIS A 46 -5.69 6.38 -12.70
CA HIS A 46 -7.08 6.34 -12.26
C HIS A 46 -7.53 4.90 -11.93
N GLU A 47 -7.05 3.88 -12.65
CA GLU A 47 -7.28 2.49 -12.27
C GLU A 47 -6.67 2.19 -10.90
N ILE A 48 -5.41 2.59 -10.67
CA ILE A 48 -4.74 2.45 -9.36
C ILE A 48 -5.56 3.17 -8.27
N GLU A 49 -6.05 4.40 -8.53
CA GLU A 49 -6.93 5.11 -7.61
C GLU A 49 -8.20 4.33 -7.24
N LEU A 50 -8.82 3.65 -8.22
CA LEU A 50 -10.00 2.81 -7.99
C LEU A 50 -9.66 1.56 -7.18
N ASP A 51 -8.48 0.97 -7.41
CA ASP A 51 -7.96 -0.14 -6.64
C ASP A 51 -7.77 0.26 -5.17
N GLU A 52 -7.25 1.47 -4.87
CA GLU A 52 -7.16 1.95 -3.48
C GLU A 52 -8.52 2.14 -2.80
N TRP A 53 -9.54 2.56 -3.56
CA TRP A 53 -10.89 2.62 -3.02
C TRP A 53 -11.46 1.22 -2.74
N GLU A 54 -11.09 0.20 -3.53
CA GLU A 54 -11.45 -1.19 -3.27
C GLU A 54 -10.68 -1.74 -2.07
N HIS A 55 -9.36 -1.54 -1.99
CA HIS A 55 -8.55 -1.90 -0.84
C HIS A 55 -9.16 -1.36 0.46
N ARG A 56 -9.58 -0.09 0.45
CA ARG A 56 -10.27 0.51 1.58
C ARG A 56 -11.59 -0.18 1.94
N ARG A 57 -12.36 -0.64 0.95
CA ARG A 57 -13.61 -1.39 1.17
C ARG A 57 -13.33 -2.76 1.75
N GLU A 58 -12.32 -3.47 1.26
CA GLU A 58 -11.93 -4.78 1.76
C GLU A 58 -11.47 -4.71 3.22
N VAL A 59 -10.55 -3.79 3.54
CA VAL A 59 -10.13 -3.56 4.93
C VAL A 59 -11.33 -3.20 5.81
N ARG A 60 -12.29 -2.43 5.28
CA ARG A 60 -13.50 -2.10 6.03
C ARG A 60 -14.39 -3.30 6.29
N ALA A 61 -14.55 -4.19 5.31
CA ALA A 61 -15.33 -5.42 5.46
C ALA A 61 -14.73 -6.30 6.57
N ILE A 62 -13.40 -6.47 6.57
CA ILE A 62 -12.66 -7.16 7.65
C ILE A 62 -12.93 -6.49 9.01
N MET A 63 -12.81 -5.16 9.09
CA MET A 63 -13.06 -4.43 10.34
C MET A 63 -14.50 -4.59 10.84
N ASP A 64 -15.50 -4.51 9.96
CA ASP A 64 -16.92 -4.66 10.30
C ASP A 64 -17.27 -6.11 10.73
N GLN A 65 -16.56 -7.11 10.19
CA GLN A 65 -16.70 -8.51 10.61
C GLN A 65 -16.36 -8.69 12.10
N TYR A 66 -15.36 -7.97 12.60
CA TYR A 66 -14.90 -8.04 14.00
C TYR A 66 -15.33 -6.84 14.86
N GLU A 67 -16.27 -6.04 14.38
CA GLU A 67 -16.82 -4.86 15.08
C GLU A 67 -15.74 -3.86 15.52
N LEU A 68 -14.67 -3.74 14.72
CA LEU A 68 -13.57 -2.82 14.99
C LEU A 68 -13.94 -1.41 14.53
N PRO A 69 -13.98 -0.41 15.42
CA PRO A 69 -14.27 0.95 15.00
C PRO A 69 -13.10 1.54 14.23
N VAL A 70 -13.42 2.38 13.25
CA VAL A 70 -12.45 3.22 12.53
C VAL A 70 -11.80 4.22 13.49
N SER A 71 -10.54 4.56 13.23
CA SER A 71 -9.86 5.64 13.96
C SER A 71 -10.21 6.98 13.34
N THR A 72 -11.04 7.79 14.00
CA THR A 72 -11.42 9.13 13.51
C THR A 72 -10.21 10.05 13.33
N TRP A 73 -9.20 9.91 14.19
CA TRP A 73 -7.94 10.63 14.08
C TRP A 73 -7.16 10.23 12.81
N PHE A 74 -6.98 8.94 12.54
CA PHE A 74 -6.32 8.50 11.31
C PHE A 74 -7.11 8.92 10.08
N GLU A 75 -8.44 8.79 10.13
CA GLU A 75 -9.32 9.20 9.04
C GLU A 75 -9.12 10.67 8.68
N PHE A 76 -9.05 11.55 9.67
CA PHE A 76 -8.78 12.97 9.44
C PHE A 76 -7.35 13.20 8.94
N LYS A 77 -6.35 12.69 9.68
CA LYS A 77 -4.92 12.87 9.39
C LYS A 77 -4.58 12.45 7.96
N TYR A 78 -4.96 11.24 7.56
CA TYR A 78 -4.61 10.69 6.25
C TYR A 78 -5.42 11.32 5.11
N ALA A 79 -6.67 11.75 5.36
CA ALA A 79 -7.40 12.55 4.39
C ALA A 79 -6.72 13.90 4.10
N VAL A 80 -6.12 14.53 5.11
CA VAL A 80 -5.35 15.77 4.93
C VAL A 80 -4.05 15.50 4.19
N ILE A 81 -3.30 14.47 4.61
CA ILE A 81 -2.04 14.08 3.97
C ILE A 81 -2.24 13.79 2.47
N GLY A 82 -3.19 12.93 2.11
CA GLY A 82 -3.43 12.56 0.71
C GLY A 82 -3.77 13.75 -0.17
N ARG A 83 -4.60 14.68 0.31
CA ARG A 83 -4.93 15.91 -0.43
C ARG A 83 -3.72 16.82 -0.62
N ILE A 84 -2.89 16.98 0.42
CA ILE A 84 -1.67 17.80 0.32
C ILE A 84 -0.70 17.17 -0.68
N ILE A 85 -0.52 15.85 -0.64
CA ILE A 85 0.33 15.13 -1.61
C ILE A 85 -0.22 15.33 -3.03
N GLY A 86 -1.51 15.09 -3.25
CA GLY A 86 -2.14 15.26 -4.55
C GLY A 86 -2.01 16.69 -5.11
N LEU A 87 -2.18 17.72 -4.27
CA LEU A 87 -1.93 19.11 -4.68
C LEU A 87 -0.45 19.36 -5.00
N SER A 88 0.47 18.76 -4.24
CA SER A 88 1.91 18.93 -4.47
C SER A 88 2.36 18.37 -5.82
N CYS A 89 1.67 17.37 -6.37
CA CYS A 89 1.99 16.78 -7.69
C CYS A 89 2.01 17.81 -8.84
N HIS A 90 1.28 18.93 -8.69
CA HIS A 90 1.28 20.00 -9.69
C HIS A 90 2.54 20.88 -9.67
N VAL A 91 3.36 20.81 -8.61
CA VAL A 91 4.50 21.72 -8.42
C VAL A 91 5.86 21.01 -8.33
N ILE A 92 5.89 19.75 -7.91
CA ILE A 92 7.15 19.02 -7.65
C ILE A 92 7.72 18.29 -8.88
N GLY A 93 7.16 18.53 -10.06
CA GLY A 93 7.60 17.94 -11.33
C GLY A 93 7.12 16.50 -11.55
N ARG A 94 7.63 15.84 -12.61
CA ARG A 94 7.22 14.48 -13.01
C ARG A 94 7.84 13.41 -12.11
N PHE A 95 9.15 13.46 -11.89
CA PHE A 95 9.89 12.39 -11.22
C PHE A 95 9.44 12.12 -9.79
N MET A 96 9.27 13.18 -8.97
CA MET A 96 9.00 13.03 -7.53
C MET A 96 7.68 12.31 -7.22
N PRO A 97 6.54 12.63 -7.87
CA PRO A 97 5.29 11.90 -7.65
C PRO A 97 5.40 10.40 -7.93
N TYR A 98 6.00 10.01 -9.08
CA TYR A 98 6.20 8.58 -9.39
C TYR A 98 7.11 7.90 -8.38
N PHE A 99 8.24 8.54 -8.03
CA PHE A 99 9.18 7.97 -7.07
C PHE A 99 8.56 7.75 -5.69
N LEU A 100 7.84 8.76 -5.18
CA LEU A 100 7.20 8.68 -3.88
C LEU A 100 6.02 7.72 -3.87
N ALA A 101 5.27 7.62 -4.98
CA ALA A 101 4.19 6.64 -5.16
C ALA A 101 4.75 5.22 -5.11
N GLY A 102 5.72 4.87 -5.95
CA GLY A 102 6.26 3.51 -5.96
C GLY A 102 6.88 3.12 -4.61
N LYS A 103 7.56 4.04 -3.92
CA LYS A 103 8.05 3.79 -2.56
C LYS A 103 6.93 3.57 -1.52
N LEU A 104 5.80 4.27 -1.67
CA LEU A 104 4.61 4.08 -0.83
C LEU A 104 4.04 2.68 -1.06
N GLU A 105 3.82 2.31 -2.32
CA GLU A 105 3.31 1.00 -2.75
C GLU A 105 4.19 -0.15 -2.25
N SER A 106 5.50 -0.01 -2.39
CA SER A 106 6.49 -0.98 -1.89
C SER A 106 6.31 -1.30 -0.40
N GLY A 107 5.88 -0.30 0.40
CA GLY A 107 5.58 -0.47 1.81
C GLY A 107 4.20 -1.11 2.06
N ASN A 108 3.20 -0.78 1.24
CA ASN A 108 1.85 -1.33 1.35
C ASN A 108 1.81 -2.84 1.09
N VAL A 109 2.58 -3.33 0.09
CA VAL A 109 2.73 -4.77 -0.20
C VAL A 109 2.91 -5.58 1.09
N CYS A 110 3.88 -5.20 1.91
CA CYS A 110 4.17 -5.91 3.14
C CYS A 110 3.18 -5.64 4.28
N GLU A 111 2.46 -4.52 4.30
CA GLU A 111 1.47 -4.27 5.36
C GLU A 111 0.35 -5.31 5.31
N TYR A 112 -0.13 -5.71 4.13
CA TYR A 112 -1.16 -6.74 3.99
C TYR A 112 -0.66 -8.14 4.32
N ILE A 113 0.53 -8.52 3.84
CA ILE A 113 1.16 -9.81 4.18
C ILE A 113 1.40 -9.94 5.69
N VAL A 114 1.81 -8.86 6.35
CA VAL A 114 2.01 -8.85 7.81
C VAL A 114 0.67 -8.98 8.54
N MET A 115 -0.40 -8.36 8.04
CA MET A 115 -1.74 -8.55 8.62
C MET A 115 -2.21 -10.00 8.52
N LEU A 116 -1.96 -10.65 7.38
CA LEU A 116 -2.23 -12.08 7.19
C LEU A 116 -1.54 -12.92 8.26
N ARG A 117 -0.25 -12.67 8.55
CA ARG A 117 0.45 -13.36 9.65
C ARG A 117 -0.17 -13.10 11.02
N TYR A 118 -0.58 -11.87 11.31
CA TYR A 118 -1.26 -11.58 12.58
C TYR A 118 -2.62 -12.28 12.70
N PHE A 119 -3.32 -12.51 11.59
CA PHE A 119 -4.51 -13.37 11.57
C PHE A 119 -4.16 -14.84 11.82
N HIS A 120 -3.06 -15.34 11.23
CA HIS A 120 -2.57 -16.70 11.48
C HIS A 120 -2.19 -16.93 12.95
N GLU A 121 -1.60 -15.94 13.63
CA GLU A 121 -1.34 -15.98 15.08
C GLU A 121 -2.61 -16.19 15.91
N LEU A 122 -3.78 -15.83 15.37
CA LEU A 122 -5.09 -16.02 15.98
C LEU A 122 -5.80 -17.30 15.48
N GLY A 123 -5.16 -18.07 14.60
CA GLY A 123 -5.76 -19.24 13.95
C GLY A 123 -6.84 -18.89 12.93
N ILE A 124 -6.81 -17.67 12.38
CA ILE A 124 -7.77 -17.16 11.40
C ILE A 124 -7.09 -17.14 10.03
N THR A 125 -7.66 -17.83 9.05
CA THR A 125 -7.17 -17.87 7.66
C THR A 125 -8.21 -17.37 6.64
N GLU A 126 -9.38 -16.94 7.11
CA GLU A 126 -10.49 -16.53 6.24
C GLU A 126 -10.19 -15.27 5.42
N HIS A 127 -9.17 -14.50 5.81
CA HIS A 127 -8.74 -13.26 5.12
C HIS A 127 -7.52 -13.45 4.24
N ASP A 128 -6.99 -14.67 4.13
CA ASP A 128 -5.72 -14.93 3.44
C ASP A 128 -5.79 -14.55 1.96
N GLU A 129 -6.86 -14.97 1.27
CA GLU A 129 -7.04 -14.71 -0.16
C GLU A 129 -7.12 -13.20 -0.44
N VAL A 130 -7.94 -12.46 0.33
CA VAL A 130 -8.13 -11.03 0.10
C VAL A 130 -6.86 -10.23 0.44
N LEU A 131 -6.22 -10.50 1.59
CA LEU A 131 -5.01 -9.79 1.99
C LEU A 131 -3.84 -10.11 1.06
N TYR A 132 -3.72 -11.36 0.59
CA TYR A 132 -2.69 -11.73 -0.36
C TYR A 132 -2.91 -11.08 -1.73
N ALA A 133 -4.15 -11.12 -2.24
CA ALA A 133 -4.50 -10.47 -3.50
C ALA A 133 -4.23 -8.96 -3.47
N MET A 134 -4.58 -8.28 -2.37
CA MET A 134 -4.25 -6.87 -2.17
C MET A 134 -2.73 -6.65 -2.17
N GLY A 135 -1.96 -7.46 -1.44
CA GLY A 135 -0.49 -7.38 -1.44
C GLY A 135 0.13 -7.53 -2.84
N LEU A 136 -0.39 -8.43 -3.67
CA LEU A 136 0.03 -8.57 -5.07
C LEU A 136 -0.38 -7.35 -5.91
N LYS A 137 -1.56 -6.79 -5.68
CA LYS A 137 -2.03 -5.60 -6.40
C LYS A 137 -1.13 -4.38 -6.14
N GLU A 138 -0.75 -4.15 -4.88
CA GLU A 138 0.22 -3.10 -4.53
C GLU A 138 1.58 -3.33 -5.19
N LYS A 139 1.96 -4.59 -5.40
CA LYS A 139 3.21 -4.91 -6.10
C LYS A 139 3.12 -4.53 -7.58
N GLU A 140 1.97 -4.76 -8.23
CA GLU A 140 1.73 -4.28 -9.59
C GLU A 140 1.81 -2.74 -9.66
N HIS A 141 1.29 -2.04 -8.65
CA HIS A 141 1.39 -0.58 -8.56
C HIS A 141 2.86 -0.14 -8.44
N GLU A 142 3.63 -0.75 -7.54
CA GLU A 142 5.06 -0.48 -7.35
C GLU A 142 5.83 -0.63 -8.68
N VAL A 143 5.65 -1.76 -9.37
CA VAL A 143 6.33 -2.04 -10.65
C VAL A 143 5.98 -0.99 -11.68
N PHE A 144 4.70 -0.64 -11.83
CA PHE A 144 4.29 0.43 -12.74
C PHE A 144 4.97 1.76 -12.43
N PHE A 145 4.99 2.19 -11.16
CA PHE A 145 5.64 3.46 -10.80
C PHE A 145 7.16 3.43 -11.03
N GLN A 146 7.80 2.28 -10.85
CA GLN A 146 9.22 2.07 -11.10
C GLN A 146 9.54 2.16 -12.60
N GLU A 147 8.77 1.49 -13.46
CA GLU A 147 8.91 1.55 -14.92
C GLU A 147 8.80 2.98 -15.44
N MET A 148 7.89 3.78 -14.89
CA MET A 148 7.69 5.17 -15.30
C MET A 148 8.89 6.09 -15.06
N ILE A 149 9.83 5.69 -14.20
CA ILE A 149 11.03 6.46 -13.82
C ILE A 149 12.35 5.73 -14.07
N GLU A 150 12.35 4.54 -14.68
CA GLU A 150 13.55 3.70 -14.84
C GLU A 150 14.71 4.42 -15.56
N GLY A 151 14.37 5.29 -16.52
CA GLY A 151 15.33 6.06 -17.32
C GLY A 151 15.68 7.44 -16.74
N GLU A 152 15.15 7.80 -15.56
CA GLU A 152 15.30 9.14 -15.01
C GLU A 152 16.69 9.33 -14.36
N ARG A 153 17.38 10.41 -14.72
CA ARG A 153 18.77 10.68 -14.29
C ARG A 153 18.96 10.74 -12.77
N TRP A 154 17.89 11.07 -12.04
CA TRP A 154 17.92 11.25 -10.58
C TRP A 154 17.69 9.94 -9.82
N LEU A 155 17.20 8.89 -10.48
CA LEU A 155 16.86 7.62 -9.84
C LEU A 155 18.05 7.01 -9.06
N PRO A 156 19.29 6.93 -9.61
CA PRO A 156 20.41 6.34 -8.87
C PRO A 156 20.81 7.11 -7.61
N LEU A 157 20.55 8.42 -7.56
CA LEU A 157 20.81 9.22 -6.35
C LEU A 157 19.71 8.99 -5.31
N PHE A 158 18.46 9.01 -5.75
CA PHE A 158 17.31 8.82 -4.87
C PHE A 158 17.26 7.41 -4.29
N GLU A 159 17.60 6.40 -5.06
CA GLU A 159 17.68 5.02 -4.60
C GLU A 159 18.65 4.86 -3.43
N LYS A 160 19.83 5.50 -3.52
CA LYS A 160 20.82 5.49 -2.43
C LYS A 160 20.32 6.18 -1.16
N VAL A 161 19.53 7.25 -1.29
CA VAL A 161 19.05 8.06 -0.17
C VAL A 161 17.82 7.44 0.51
N PHE A 162 16.91 6.88 -0.29
CA PHE A 162 15.60 6.45 0.17
C PHE A 162 15.42 4.93 0.19
N ALA A 163 16.45 4.17 -0.21
CA ALA A 163 16.47 2.70 -0.27
C ALA A 163 15.26 2.12 -1.04
N TRP A 164 14.92 2.76 -2.15
CA TRP A 164 13.88 2.30 -3.08
C TRP A 164 14.20 2.79 -4.50
N GLY A 165 14.16 1.90 -5.50
CA GLY A 165 14.53 2.21 -6.89
C GLY A 165 14.81 0.95 -7.72
N ALA A 166 15.66 1.08 -8.74
CA ALA A 166 15.86 0.06 -9.77
C ALA A 166 16.36 -1.29 -9.24
N GLY A 167 17.21 -1.28 -8.21
CA GLY A 167 17.76 -2.50 -7.59
C GLY A 167 17.37 -2.66 -6.12
N THR A 168 16.50 -1.80 -5.59
CA THR A 168 16.15 -1.79 -4.17
C THR A 168 14.64 -1.67 -3.99
N THR A 169 14.03 -2.63 -3.31
CA THR A 169 12.60 -2.61 -2.94
C THR A 169 12.45 -2.88 -1.43
N LEU A 170 11.31 -2.49 -0.85
CA LEU A 170 11.01 -2.68 0.57
C LEU A 170 10.34 -4.03 0.87
N ASN A 171 10.01 -4.80 -0.16
CA ASN A 171 9.41 -6.12 -0.10
C ASN A 171 10.23 -7.14 -0.90
N ASP A 172 9.92 -8.42 -0.72
CA ASP A 172 10.52 -9.56 -1.40
C ASP A 172 9.51 -10.30 -2.30
N VAL A 173 8.39 -9.64 -2.63
CA VAL A 173 7.37 -10.19 -3.53
C VAL A 173 7.84 -10.05 -4.98
N ASP A 174 7.78 -11.16 -5.70
CA ASP A 174 8.00 -11.26 -7.13
C ASP A 174 6.69 -11.66 -7.81
N LEU A 175 6.26 -10.89 -8.82
CA LEU A 175 5.02 -11.18 -9.55
C LEU A 175 5.18 -12.37 -10.50
N ASP A 176 6.38 -12.57 -11.06
CA ASP A 176 6.67 -13.66 -12.00
C ASP A 176 6.82 -15.01 -11.26
N GLU A 177 7.28 -14.96 -10.01
CA GLU A 177 7.50 -16.11 -9.14
C GLU A 177 6.67 -16.02 -7.84
N SER A 178 5.41 -15.59 -7.96
CA SER A 178 4.52 -15.46 -6.81
C SER A 178 4.26 -16.80 -6.11
N LEU A 179 4.40 -16.81 -4.78
CA LEU A 179 4.12 -17.97 -3.94
C LEU A 179 2.61 -18.28 -3.91
N PRO A 180 2.21 -19.54 -3.66
CA PRO A 180 0.81 -19.82 -3.38
C PRO A 180 0.36 -19.15 -2.07
N VAL A 181 -0.94 -18.85 -1.95
CA VAL A 181 -1.52 -18.09 -0.83
C VAL A 181 -1.23 -18.70 0.55
N ASP A 182 -1.18 -20.02 0.65
CA ASP A 182 -0.84 -20.74 1.90
C ASP A 182 0.60 -20.50 2.36
N ARG A 183 1.45 -20.00 1.46
CA ARG A 183 2.83 -19.58 1.70
C ARG A 183 3.02 -18.07 1.65
N ALA A 184 1.96 -17.27 1.51
CA ALA A 184 2.06 -15.81 1.45
C ALA A 184 2.78 -15.23 2.69
N GLY A 185 2.61 -15.86 3.85
CA GLY A 185 3.30 -15.46 5.09
C GLY A 185 4.83 -15.52 5.01
N ASP A 186 5.41 -16.27 4.07
CA ASP A 186 6.87 -16.38 3.86
C ASP A 186 7.47 -15.08 3.32
N TYR A 187 6.68 -14.19 2.70
CA TYR A 187 7.12 -12.87 2.28
C TYR A 187 7.28 -11.91 3.45
N CYS A 188 8.07 -10.85 3.29
CA CYS A 188 8.17 -9.71 4.19
C CYS A 188 8.58 -10.10 5.62
N GLN A 189 9.37 -11.16 5.79
CA GLN A 189 9.79 -11.66 7.10
C GLN A 189 10.60 -10.63 7.89
N GLN A 190 11.42 -9.84 7.20
CA GLN A 190 12.24 -8.77 7.79
C GLN A 190 11.56 -7.40 7.78
N TYR A 191 10.29 -7.33 7.34
CA TYR A 191 9.55 -6.07 7.27
C TYR A 191 9.22 -5.58 8.68
N LYS A 192 9.59 -4.32 8.98
CA LYS A 192 9.55 -3.63 10.28
C LYS A 192 10.68 -3.93 11.28
N GLU A 193 11.46 -5.00 11.14
CA GLU A 193 12.74 -5.15 11.88
C GLU A 193 13.71 -4.02 11.48
N ARG A 194 13.65 -3.60 10.21
CA ARG A 194 14.42 -2.47 9.66
C ARG A 194 13.88 -1.07 10.04
N LYS A 195 12.66 -0.94 10.60
CA LYS A 195 12.11 0.35 11.07
C LYS A 195 12.55 0.69 12.50
N ALA A 196 13.13 -0.26 13.23
CA ALA A 196 13.64 -0.10 14.59
C ALA A 196 15.18 0.08 14.66
N SER A 197 15.85 0.12 13.51
CA SER A 197 17.31 0.30 13.37
C SER A 197 17.66 1.73 12.96
#